data_AF-A0A3M1H594-F1
#
_entry.id   AF-A0A3M1H594-F1
#
_cell.length_a   1.000
_cell.length_b   1.000
_cell.length_c   1.000
_cell.angle_alpha   90.00
_cell.angle_beta   90.00
_cell.angle_gamma   90.00
#
_symmetry.space_group_name_H-M   'P 1'
#
loop_
_entity.id
_entity.type
_entity.pdbx_description
1 polymer ?
#
loop_
_entity_poly.entity_id
_entity_poly.type
_entity_poly.pdbx_seq_one_letter_code
_entity_poly.pdbx_strand_id
1 'polypeptide(L)'
;MSRKLLLVLPFCLLFFLPIFWAHPYSKAKVIRVKHFANLRKKPKLASPSLTKVPKGAIVEILAKGIPSQDRGKGRKKYPCWYKVRYHGLTGYMAANLLYELAGGQRTIHIYYNPTLDYQEISPTLFAPKELLLTFDDGPRWGVTEKILDILKQYQIRAVFFVNGYAIRASRKGHRESLLEKVYRAGHLIGSHTDRHYTLTMLSKADREKEISNGNLEIRQEFHRFGKSWNPRIFRFPSAAFHHKNGMDLRKEIHKKYKMVIGHPTKIYGKDWIKGQKALSIFHTLKKTTLKEGKGMVVLHELPESVKALKLFIPWALKKGFRFVSLEVHGAQTPPAPSSSIQKIVKYSLKKTKYHTLYYKWGQKYGIDWRLLKAIAIVESSERPNLVNQYGYTGLFQIGNSVLAGFNKRKGTHYSKQNLKNPDINTHIGAWLTYRNLAVLSKPDVFGKAFLQNPENLATAVYCAHNYGIGLVKRTMQDFQKKKLPMTANLVFLYIQKAGEKRYGQKAGDQKMKVAKKVAAIYRELRKVLGRKP
;
A
#
# COMPACT_ATOMS: atom_id res chain seq x y z
N MET A 1 -14.94 69.04 27.98
CA MET A 1 -15.56 67.86 28.64
C MET A 1 -14.60 66.67 28.52
N SER A 2 -14.05 66.28 29.68
CA SER A 2 -13.11 65.20 30.05
C SER A 2 -12.56 64.18 29.02
N ARG A 3 -11.22 64.17 28.88
CA ARG A 3 -10.34 63.02 28.54
C ARG A 3 -9.70 62.46 29.83
N LYS A 4 -9.44 61.14 29.90
CA LYS A 4 -8.36 60.36 30.60
C LYS A 4 -8.91 59.05 31.19
N LEU A 5 -8.42 57.88 30.71
CA LEU A 5 -7.34 57.02 31.26
C LEU A 5 -7.79 56.24 32.52
N LEU A 6 -7.95 54.91 32.49
CA LEU A 6 -6.96 53.80 32.57
C LEU A 6 -6.82 53.23 34.01
N LEU A 7 -6.67 51.90 34.11
CA LEU A 7 -6.23 51.04 35.25
C LEU A 7 -7.35 50.65 36.25
N VAL A 8 -7.55 49.39 36.69
CA VAL A 8 -6.63 48.27 37.04
C VAL A 8 -7.34 46.88 36.90
N LEU A 9 -6.65 45.85 36.38
CA LEU A 9 -6.91 44.37 36.40
C LEU A 9 -6.62 43.75 37.80
N PRO A 10 -6.89 42.46 38.20
CA PRO A 10 -7.07 41.22 37.40
C PRO A 10 -8.12 40.21 37.96
N PHE A 11 -8.44 39.13 37.21
CA PHE A 11 -8.50 37.70 37.62
C PHE A 11 -9.41 36.84 36.70
N CYS A 12 -8.79 35.82 36.07
CA CYS A 12 -9.23 34.42 35.93
C CYS A 12 -10.64 34.06 35.38
N LEU A 13 -10.91 33.05 34.54
CA LEU A 13 -10.19 31.90 33.96
C LEU A 13 -11.12 31.28 32.86
N LEU A 14 -10.51 30.80 31.76
CA LEU A 14 -10.82 29.59 30.95
C LEU A 14 -12.25 29.38 30.38
N PHE A 15 -12.48 29.48 29.06
CA PHE A 15 -12.16 28.51 27.98
C PHE A 15 -12.74 27.09 28.13
N PHE A 16 -13.69 26.78 27.23
CA PHE A 16 -14.00 25.48 26.60
C PHE A 16 -14.38 24.29 27.49
N LEU A 17 -15.67 23.96 27.46
CA LEU A 17 -16.16 22.58 27.55
C LEU A 17 -16.03 21.88 26.18
N PRO A 18 -15.32 20.74 26.08
CA PRO A 18 -15.68 19.70 25.14
C PRO A 18 -16.32 18.54 25.91
N ILE A 19 -17.63 18.45 25.73
CA ILE A 19 -18.44 17.26 25.99
C ILE A 19 -17.81 16.07 25.24
N PHE A 20 -17.58 14.98 25.96
CA PHE A 20 -17.11 13.70 25.45
C PHE A 20 -17.98 13.20 24.28
N TRP A 21 -17.38 13.02 23.11
CA TRP A 21 -17.92 12.13 22.07
C TRP A 21 -16.90 11.07 21.69
N ALA A 22 -17.29 9.82 21.92
CA ALA A 22 -16.55 8.62 21.61
C ALA A 22 -16.22 8.50 20.10
N HIS A 23 -15.00 8.07 19.78
CA HIS A 23 -14.56 7.73 18.43
C HIS A 23 -15.38 6.58 17.80
N PRO A 24 -15.70 6.64 16.48
CA PRO A 24 -16.30 5.51 15.78
C PRO A 24 -15.25 4.45 15.44
N TYR A 25 -15.52 3.26 15.96
CA TYR A 25 -14.80 2.00 15.82
C TYR A 25 -14.52 1.58 14.36
N SER A 26 -13.34 1.01 14.13
CA SER A 26 -13.05 0.15 12.97
C SER A 26 -14.06 -1.00 12.89
N LYS A 27 -14.57 -1.34 11.70
CA LYS A 27 -15.49 -2.47 11.49
C LYS A 27 -15.01 -3.71 12.25
N ALA A 28 -15.87 -4.24 13.09
CA ALA A 28 -15.56 -5.39 13.90
C ALA A 28 -15.30 -6.62 13.03
N LYS A 29 -14.23 -7.36 13.33
CA LYS A 29 -13.79 -8.53 12.54
C LYS A 29 -14.17 -9.80 13.29
N VAL A 30 -14.93 -10.68 12.63
CA VAL A 30 -15.43 -11.94 13.21
C VAL A 30 -14.43 -13.06 12.92
N ILE A 31 -14.00 -13.80 13.94
CA ILE A 31 -12.91 -14.80 13.86
C ILE A 31 -13.25 -16.03 14.72
N ARG A 32 -12.91 -17.23 14.22
CA ARG A 32 -13.08 -18.50 14.94
C ARG A 32 -11.85 -18.82 15.81
N VAL A 33 -12.06 -19.03 17.11
CA VAL A 33 -11.04 -19.35 18.12
C VAL A 33 -10.56 -20.79 17.93
N LYS A 34 -9.24 -21.05 17.89
CA LYS A 34 -8.69 -22.42 17.69
C LYS A 34 -8.08 -23.06 18.95
N HIS A 35 -7.96 -22.36 20.08
CA HIS A 35 -7.41 -22.91 21.34
C HIS A 35 -8.23 -22.44 22.56
N PHE A 36 -8.27 -23.24 23.63
CA PHE A 36 -8.92 -22.87 24.89
C PHE A 36 -8.14 -21.74 25.58
N ALA A 37 -8.81 -20.62 25.85
CA ALA A 37 -8.18 -19.47 26.49
C ALA A 37 -8.33 -19.56 28.02
N ASN A 38 -7.30 -20.02 28.74
CA ASN A 38 -7.16 -19.79 30.18
C ASN A 38 -6.39 -18.49 30.41
N LEU A 39 -7.10 -17.37 30.59
CA LEU A 39 -6.50 -16.05 30.76
C LEU A 39 -5.93 -15.87 32.18
N ARG A 40 -4.62 -16.00 32.37
CA ARG A 40 -3.95 -15.68 33.66
C ARG A 40 -3.92 -14.14 33.88
N LYS A 41 -4.51 -13.73 35.01
CA LYS A 41 -4.55 -12.42 35.73
C LYS A 41 -4.58 -11.09 34.91
N LYS A 42 -5.69 -10.38 35.13
CA LYS A 42 -6.19 -9.09 34.61
C LYS A 42 -5.27 -7.87 34.88
N PRO A 43 -5.32 -6.81 34.05
CA PRO A 43 -5.19 -5.43 34.54
C PRO A 43 -6.44 -5.05 35.35
N LYS A 44 -6.29 -4.30 36.45
CA LYS A 44 -7.40 -3.73 37.25
C LYS A 44 -8.17 -2.71 36.41
N LEU A 45 -9.07 -3.17 35.56
CA LEU A 45 -10.08 -2.36 34.86
C LEU A 45 -11.45 -2.98 35.16
N ALA A 46 -12.41 -2.15 35.53
CA ALA A 46 -13.70 -2.49 36.13
C ALA A 46 -14.71 -3.14 35.15
N SER A 47 -14.29 -4.10 34.33
CA SER A 47 -15.17 -4.78 33.36
C SER A 47 -15.00 -6.31 33.44
N PRO A 48 -16.05 -7.10 33.18
CA PRO A 48 -16.00 -8.56 33.32
C PRO A 48 -14.96 -9.18 32.37
N SER A 49 -14.15 -10.09 32.88
CA SER A 49 -13.21 -10.89 32.08
C SER A 49 -13.94 -12.11 31.53
N LEU A 50 -13.89 -12.32 30.22
CA LEU A 50 -14.29 -13.59 29.60
C LEU A 50 -13.22 -14.65 29.92
N THR A 51 -13.32 -15.29 31.08
CA THR A 51 -12.27 -16.16 31.63
C THR A 51 -12.17 -17.54 30.98
N LYS A 52 -13.19 -17.97 30.21
CA LYS A 52 -13.19 -19.25 29.47
C LYS A 52 -13.96 -19.11 28.15
N VAL A 53 -13.26 -19.02 27.02
CA VAL A 53 -13.86 -19.06 25.66
C VAL A 53 -13.50 -20.41 25.01
N PRO A 54 -14.48 -21.24 24.59
CA PRO A 54 -14.23 -22.56 24.02
C PRO A 54 -13.46 -22.52 22.70
N LYS A 55 -12.66 -23.57 22.43
CA LYS A 55 -12.09 -23.82 21.10
C LYS A 55 -13.23 -24.04 20.09
N GLY A 56 -13.16 -23.36 18.96
CA GLY A 56 -14.17 -23.36 17.89
C GLY A 56 -15.16 -22.19 17.95
N ALA A 57 -15.17 -21.42 19.06
CA ALA A 57 -16.06 -20.27 19.26
C ALA A 57 -15.83 -19.16 18.23
N ILE A 58 -16.90 -18.49 17.79
CA ILE A 58 -16.81 -17.33 16.89
C ILE A 58 -16.86 -16.05 17.73
N VAL A 59 -15.79 -15.25 17.67
CA VAL A 59 -15.66 -14.00 18.42
C VAL A 59 -15.57 -12.79 17.49
N GLU A 60 -16.19 -11.69 17.90
CA GLU A 60 -16.18 -10.43 17.18
C GLU A 60 -15.13 -9.49 17.81
N ILE A 61 -14.13 -9.05 17.05
CA ILE A 61 -13.15 -8.07 17.53
C ILE A 61 -13.79 -6.68 17.48
N LEU A 62 -14.09 -6.12 18.64
CA LEU A 62 -14.65 -4.79 18.76
C LEU A 62 -13.57 -3.71 18.64
N ALA A 63 -12.41 -3.88 19.26
CA ALA A 63 -11.30 -2.91 19.17
C ALA A 63 -9.91 -3.53 19.35
N LYS A 64 -8.91 -2.88 18.74
CA LYS A 64 -7.47 -3.14 18.95
C LYS A 64 -7.08 -2.59 20.33
N GLY A 65 -6.48 -3.40 21.21
CA GLY A 65 -6.54 -3.12 22.65
C GLY A 65 -5.53 -2.14 23.22
N ILE A 66 -5.72 -1.94 24.52
CA ILE A 66 -5.19 -0.89 25.40
C ILE A 66 -3.75 -1.25 25.82
N PRO A 67 -2.78 -0.31 25.86
CA PRO A 67 -1.46 -0.53 26.46
C PRO A 67 -1.61 -0.81 27.96
N SER A 68 -0.91 -1.79 28.53
CA SER A 68 -0.92 -1.94 30.00
C SER A 68 -0.29 -0.71 30.66
N GLN A 69 -0.94 -0.15 31.69
CA GLN A 69 -0.27 0.76 32.61
C GLN A 69 0.77 -0.02 33.42
N ASP A 70 1.92 0.62 33.57
CA ASP A 70 3.13 0.05 34.14
C ASP A 70 2.96 -0.22 35.64
N ARG A 71 3.45 -1.36 36.11
CA ARG A 71 3.81 -1.58 37.52
C ARG A 71 5.13 -2.32 37.55
N GLY A 72 6.22 -1.57 37.47
CA GLY A 72 7.55 -1.97 37.94
C GLY A 72 8.40 -2.79 36.96
N LYS A 73 9.62 -2.28 36.72
CA LYS A 73 10.82 -2.95 36.18
C LYS A 73 10.62 -3.81 34.91
N GLY A 74 10.87 -3.20 33.73
CA GLY A 74 11.66 -3.86 32.67
C GLY A 74 10.97 -4.53 31.46
N ARG A 75 9.77 -4.13 30.98
CA ARG A 75 9.23 -4.63 29.68
C ARG A 75 8.53 -3.55 28.83
N LYS A 76 8.80 -3.53 27.51
CA LYS A 76 8.22 -2.59 26.51
C LYS A 76 6.73 -2.86 26.22
N LYS A 77 5.95 -1.78 26.05
CA LYS A 77 4.51 -1.71 25.73
C LYS A 77 4.17 -2.20 24.30
N TYR A 78 3.37 -3.26 24.18
CA TYR A 78 2.52 -3.58 23.00
C TYR A 78 1.06 -3.71 23.46
N PRO A 79 0.06 -3.59 22.57
CA PRO A 79 -1.29 -4.00 22.91
C PRO A 79 -1.28 -5.52 23.16
N CYS A 80 -1.24 -5.90 24.43
CA CYS A 80 -1.27 -7.30 24.87
C CYS A 80 -2.66 -7.94 24.67
N TRP A 81 -3.68 -7.14 24.34
CA TRP A 81 -5.08 -7.55 24.29
C TRP A 81 -5.84 -6.90 23.11
N TYR A 82 -6.97 -7.47 22.74
CA TYR A 82 -8.02 -6.97 21.85
C TYR A 82 -9.33 -6.95 22.64
N LYS A 83 -10.16 -5.92 22.50
CA LYS A 83 -11.53 -5.94 23.02
C LYS A 83 -12.38 -6.77 22.06
N VAL A 84 -13.03 -7.81 22.57
CA VAL A 84 -13.80 -8.78 21.78
C VAL A 84 -15.20 -8.96 22.36
N ARG A 85 -16.15 -9.38 21.53
CA ARG A 85 -17.52 -9.77 21.90
C ARG A 85 -17.72 -11.25 21.58
N TYR A 86 -18.30 -11.98 22.52
CA TYR A 86 -18.63 -13.40 22.38
C TYR A 86 -19.95 -13.65 23.11
N HIS A 87 -20.97 -14.19 22.41
CA HIS A 87 -22.35 -14.36 22.91
C HIS A 87 -22.90 -13.12 23.64
N GLY A 88 -22.81 -11.94 23.03
CA GLY A 88 -23.29 -10.68 23.61
C GLY A 88 -22.42 -10.10 24.74
N LEU A 89 -21.59 -10.93 25.39
CA LEU A 89 -20.67 -10.50 26.42
C LEU A 89 -19.41 -9.89 25.81
N THR A 90 -18.96 -8.77 26.38
CA THR A 90 -17.78 -8.04 25.91
C THR A 90 -16.62 -8.20 26.88
N GLY A 91 -15.44 -8.60 26.38
CA GLY A 91 -14.23 -8.84 27.17
C GLY A 91 -12.94 -8.58 26.40
N TYR A 92 -11.79 -9.11 26.87
CA TYR A 92 -10.47 -8.89 26.26
C TYR A 92 -9.72 -10.20 25.94
N MET A 93 -9.03 -10.28 24.78
CA MET A 93 -8.31 -11.48 24.26
C MET A 93 -6.90 -11.17 23.74
N ALA A 94 -5.91 -12.05 23.93
CA ALA A 94 -4.51 -11.78 23.59
C ALA A 94 -4.19 -11.77 22.07
N ALA A 95 -3.25 -10.90 21.67
CA ALA A 95 -2.99 -10.55 20.27
C ALA A 95 -2.34 -11.64 19.39
N ASN A 96 -1.61 -12.56 20.00
CA ASN A 96 -0.89 -13.64 19.34
C ASN A 96 -1.80 -14.76 18.79
N LEU A 97 -3.05 -14.85 19.22
CA LEU A 97 -3.99 -15.92 18.83
C LEU A 97 -4.68 -15.73 17.46
N LEU A 98 -4.47 -14.61 16.75
CA LEU A 98 -5.30 -14.19 15.61
C LEU A 98 -4.64 -14.28 14.21
N TYR A 99 -3.37 -14.69 14.08
CA TYR A 99 -2.54 -14.39 12.88
C TYR A 99 -2.23 -15.55 11.90
N GLU A 100 -2.69 -16.78 12.10
CA GLU A 100 -2.37 -17.95 11.22
C GLU A 100 -3.26 -18.11 9.95
N LEU A 101 -3.91 -17.05 9.46
CA LEU A 101 -5.09 -17.18 8.57
C LEU A 101 -4.89 -16.89 7.06
N ALA A 102 -3.68 -16.77 6.47
CA ALA A 102 -3.58 -16.20 5.11
C ALA A 102 -2.53 -16.71 4.10
N GLY A 103 -1.91 -17.90 4.26
CA GLY A 103 -1.31 -18.72 3.17
C GLY A 103 -0.41 -18.13 2.06
N GLY A 104 -0.05 -16.85 2.09
CA GLY A 104 0.78 -16.15 1.11
C GLY A 104 1.86 -15.32 1.80
N GLN A 105 2.80 -14.81 1.01
CA GLN A 105 3.89 -13.97 1.52
C GLN A 105 3.30 -12.73 2.21
N ARG A 106 3.45 -12.65 3.54
CA ARG A 106 2.94 -11.51 4.33
C ARG A 106 3.68 -10.24 3.91
N THR A 107 2.93 -9.20 3.56
CA THR A 107 3.46 -7.85 3.34
C THR A 107 3.24 -7.03 4.60
N ILE A 108 4.32 -6.44 5.12
CA ILE A 108 4.24 -5.42 6.17
C ILE A 108 3.94 -4.10 5.48
N HIS A 109 2.82 -3.48 5.80
CA HIS A 109 2.47 -2.15 5.32
C HIS A 109 2.75 -1.13 6.41
N ILE A 110 3.57 -0.13 6.09
CA ILE A 110 3.86 1.00 6.96
C ILE A 110 3.25 2.25 6.33
N TYR A 111 2.45 2.98 7.09
CA TYR A 111 1.94 4.28 6.68
C TYR A 111 2.76 5.35 7.37
N TYR A 112 3.36 6.24 6.57
CA TYR A 112 4.10 7.39 7.09
C TYR A 112 3.18 8.24 7.96
N ASN A 113 3.59 8.49 9.21
CA ASN A 113 2.85 9.35 10.13
C ASN A 113 3.67 10.59 10.51
N PRO A 114 3.34 11.79 9.99
CA PRO A 114 4.08 13.02 10.27
C PRO A 114 3.97 13.50 11.73
N THR A 115 3.00 12.99 12.50
CA THR A 115 2.82 13.42 13.90
C THR A 115 3.76 12.69 14.86
N LEU A 116 4.41 11.61 14.41
CA LEU A 116 5.43 10.94 15.20
C LEU A 116 6.74 11.72 15.13
N ASP A 117 7.46 11.72 16.25
CA ASP A 117 8.81 12.29 16.29
C ASP A 117 9.74 11.59 15.31
N TYR A 118 9.66 10.26 15.26
CA TYR A 118 10.24 9.42 14.23
C TYR A 118 9.42 8.13 14.08
N GLN A 119 9.54 7.49 12.93
CA GLN A 119 8.94 6.18 12.68
C GLN A 119 10.01 5.21 12.22
N GLU A 120 9.98 3.97 12.72
CA GLU A 120 10.97 2.94 12.38
C GLU A 120 10.34 1.61 11.95
N ILE A 121 11.07 0.83 11.14
CA ILE A 121 10.78 -0.57 10.83
C ILE A 121 11.24 -1.42 12.02
N SER A 122 10.46 -1.41 13.09
CA SER A 122 10.84 -2.06 14.34
C SER A 122 10.67 -3.60 14.28
N PRO A 123 11.49 -4.40 14.98
CA PRO A 123 11.35 -5.87 15.07
C PRO A 123 9.97 -6.35 15.56
N THR A 124 9.20 -5.44 16.12
CA THR A 124 7.86 -5.61 16.67
C THR A 124 6.80 -5.81 15.60
N LEU A 125 7.08 -5.36 14.37
CA LEU A 125 6.22 -5.51 13.21
C LEU A 125 6.21 -6.95 12.67
N PHE A 126 7.14 -7.78 13.13
CA PHE A 126 7.33 -9.16 12.71
C PHE A 126 6.63 -10.12 13.66
N ALA A 127 5.92 -11.10 13.11
CA ALA A 127 5.50 -12.27 13.87
C ALA A 127 6.70 -13.21 14.11
N PRO A 128 6.63 -14.15 15.06
CA PRO A 128 7.64 -15.19 15.19
C PRO A 128 7.92 -15.87 13.85
N LYS A 129 9.19 -16.20 13.58
CA LYS A 129 9.66 -16.83 12.34
C LYS A 129 9.54 -15.98 11.07
N GLU A 130 9.32 -14.67 11.19
CA GLU A 130 9.26 -13.79 10.03
C GLU A 130 10.55 -13.00 9.83
N LEU A 131 11.05 -13.03 8.59
CA LEU A 131 12.29 -12.38 8.19
C LEU A 131 12.05 -11.41 7.04
N LEU A 132 12.61 -10.21 7.09
CA LEU A 132 12.68 -9.30 5.94
C LEU A 132 14.14 -9.22 5.47
N LEU A 133 14.44 -9.69 4.26
CA LEU A 133 15.78 -9.54 3.69
C LEU A 133 16.05 -8.08 3.32
N THR A 134 17.22 -7.60 3.69
CA THR A 134 17.69 -6.25 3.34
C THR A 134 19.16 -6.28 2.92
N PHE A 135 19.51 -5.44 1.94
CA PHE A 135 20.84 -5.34 1.35
C PHE A 135 21.35 -3.89 1.41
N ASP A 136 22.55 -3.70 1.93
CA ASP A 136 23.22 -2.40 2.04
C ASP A 136 24.39 -2.28 1.03
N ASP A 137 24.91 -1.06 0.84
CA ASP A 137 26.13 -0.73 0.08
C ASP A 137 26.09 -0.89 -1.45
N GLY A 138 24.92 -1.21 -2.00
CA GLY A 138 24.72 -1.28 -3.44
C GLY A 138 24.33 0.03 -4.13
N PRO A 139 24.08 0.00 -5.45
CA PRO A 139 24.11 -1.17 -6.34
C PRO A 139 25.53 -1.49 -6.86
N ARG A 140 25.75 -2.74 -7.31
CA ARG A 140 27.02 -3.20 -7.89
C ARG A 140 26.83 -4.23 -9.02
N TRP A 141 27.40 -3.94 -10.20
CA TRP A 141 27.37 -4.84 -11.36
C TRP A 141 27.94 -6.22 -11.05
N GLY A 142 27.31 -7.27 -11.60
CA GLY A 142 27.70 -8.65 -11.37
C GLY A 142 27.37 -9.19 -9.96
N VAL A 143 26.88 -8.34 -9.05
CA VAL A 143 26.42 -8.72 -7.70
C VAL A 143 24.93 -8.49 -7.55
N THR A 144 24.43 -7.27 -7.78
CA THR A 144 23.01 -6.92 -7.67
C THR A 144 22.14 -7.90 -8.46
N GLU A 145 22.52 -8.18 -9.71
CA GLU A 145 21.78 -9.06 -10.62
C GLU A 145 21.70 -10.49 -10.09
N LYS A 146 22.80 -11.02 -9.54
CA LYS A 146 22.81 -12.35 -8.93
C LYS A 146 21.94 -12.42 -7.69
N ILE A 147 21.88 -11.34 -6.90
CA ILE A 147 20.94 -11.24 -5.78
C ILE A 147 19.50 -11.29 -6.32
N LEU A 148 19.18 -10.50 -7.35
CA LEU A 148 17.84 -10.48 -7.96
C LEU A 148 17.43 -11.86 -8.48
N ASP A 149 18.33 -12.58 -9.13
CA ASP A 149 18.07 -13.93 -9.64
C ASP A 149 17.72 -14.91 -8.51
N ILE A 150 18.49 -14.89 -7.42
CA ILE A 150 18.22 -15.71 -6.23
C ILE A 150 16.87 -15.32 -5.62
N LEU A 151 16.60 -14.03 -5.42
CA LEU A 151 15.33 -13.57 -4.84
C LEU A 151 14.14 -13.97 -5.70
N LYS A 152 14.26 -13.88 -7.02
CA LYS A 152 13.24 -14.32 -7.99
C LYS A 152 12.99 -15.82 -7.90
N GLN A 153 14.04 -16.64 -7.80
CA GLN A 153 13.93 -18.11 -7.66
C GLN A 153 13.06 -18.51 -6.46
N TYR A 154 13.19 -17.80 -5.33
CA TYR A 154 12.43 -18.08 -4.11
C TYR A 154 11.17 -17.23 -3.94
N GLN A 155 10.82 -16.39 -4.93
CA GLN A 155 9.72 -15.43 -4.86
C GLN A 155 9.80 -14.52 -3.63
N ILE A 156 11.01 -14.10 -3.26
CA ILE A 156 11.24 -13.23 -2.10
C ILE A 156 11.37 -11.79 -2.56
N ARG A 157 10.66 -10.88 -1.87
CA ARG A 157 10.92 -9.44 -1.99
C ARG A 157 11.80 -8.96 -0.85
N ALA A 158 12.77 -8.12 -1.18
CA ALA A 158 13.73 -7.54 -0.24
C ALA A 158 13.69 -6.01 -0.27
N VAL A 159 14.50 -5.40 0.60
CA VAL A 159 14.77 -3.97 0.64
C VAL A 159 16.24 -3.72 0.31
N PHE A 160 16.52 -2.81 -0.61
CA PHE A 160 17.88 -2.41 -0.99
C PHE A 160 18.13 -0.97 -0.51
N PHE A 161 19.01 -0.79 0.47
CA PHE A 161 19.47 0.52 0.92
C PHE A 161 20.73 0.87 0.13
N VAL A 162 20.60 1.82 -0.79
CA VAL A 162 21.66 2.13 -1.77
C VAL A 162 22.39 3.41 -1.43
N ASN A 163 23.66 3.46 -1.83
CA ASN A 163 24.52 4.63 -1.66
C ASN A 163 24.61 5.47 -2.93
N GLY A 164 24.68 6.79 -2.77
CA GLY A 164 24.84 7.69 -3.91
C GLY A 164 26.16 7.47 -4.67
N TYR A 165 27.26 7.20 -3.98
CA TYR A 165 28.54 6.88 -4.61
C TYR A 165 28.48 5.59 -5.45
N ALA A 166 27.78 4.56 -4.95
CA ALA A 166 27.61 3.29 -5.65
C ALA A 166 26.70 3.46 -6.88
N ILE A 167 25.65 4.28 -6.79
CA ILE A 167 24.83 4.66 -7.94
C ILE A 167 25.70 5.34 -9.01
N ARG A 168 26.50 6.36 -8.65
CA ARG A 168 27.41 7.03 -9.59
C ARG A 168 28.41 6.07 -10.23
N ALA A 169 29.01 5.18 -9.43
CA ALA A 169 29.94 4.16 -9.93
C ALA A 169 29.26 3.21 -10.92
N SER A 170 28.03 2.75 -10.62
CA SER A 170 27.28 1.85 -11.49
C SER A 170 26.91 2.44 -12.85
N ARG A 171 26.87 3.78 -12.99
CA ARG A 171 26.60 4.45 -14.26
C ARG A 171 27.79 4.45 -15.21
N LYS A 172 29.01 4.37 -14.69
CA LYS A 172 30.22 4.51 -15.52
C LYS A 172 30.30 3.33 -16.49
N GLY A 173 30.22 3.60 -17.79
CA GLY A 173 30.29 2.58 -18.84
C GLY A 173 28.99 1.79 -19.07
N HIS A 174 27.88 2.12 -18.40
CA HIS A 174 26.62 1.39 -18.53
C HIS A 174 25.44 2.31 -18.86
N ARG A 175 24.66 1.94 -19.89
CA ARG A 175 23.41 2.63 -20.26
C ARG A 175 22.24 2.17 -19.40
N GLU A 176 22.24 0.90 -19.01
CA GLU A 176 21.23 0.28 -18.15
C GLU A 176 21.36 0.73 -16.69
N SER A 177 20.23 0.79 -15.99
CA SER A 177 20.16 1.13 -14.58
C SER A 177 19.96 -0.11 -13.72
N LEU A 178 20.89 -0.38 -12.79
CA LEU A 178 20.69 -1.44 -11.78
C LEU A 178 19.52 -1.13 -10.85
N LEU A 179 19.30 0.15 -10.50
CA LEU A 179 18.14 0.55 -9.69
C LEU A 179 16.82 0.30 -10.43
N GLU A 180 16.78 0.50 -11.75
CA GLU A 180 15.62 0.13 -12.54
C GLU A 180 15.35 -1.37 -12.50
N LYS A 181 16.39 -2.21 -12.61
CA LYS A 181 16.26 -3.68 -12.48
C LYS A 181 15.70 -4.06 -11.12
N VAL A 182 16.27 -3.52 -10.04
CA VAL A 182 15.80 -3.75 -8.66
C VAL A 182 14.33 -3.31 -8.49
N TYR A 183 13.98 -2.13 -8.99
CA TYR A 183 12.61 -1.61 -8.92
C TYR A 183 11.62 -2.47 -9.71
N ARG A 184 11.95 -2.82 -10.97
CA ARG A 184 11.08 -3.65 -11.84
C ARG A 184 10.92 -5.07 -11.32
N ALA A 185 11.89 -5.60 -10.57
CA ALA A 185 11.78 -6.87 -9.87
C ALA A 185 10.85 -6.83 -8.64
N GLY A 186 10.33 -5.65 -8.27
CA GLY A 186 9.35 -5.49 -7.20
C GLY A 186 9.97 -5.37 -5.79
N HIS A 187 11.24 -5.00 -5.70
CA HIS A 187 11.92 -4.73 -4.45
C HIS A 187 11.80 -3.26 -4.03
N LEU A 188 11.91 -3.01 -2.73
CA LEU A 188 11.85 -1.65 -2.20
C LEU A 188 13.26 -1.04 -2.18
N ILE A 189 13.41 0.20 -2.64
CA ILE A 189 14.68 0.93 -2.62
C ILE A 189 14.63 2.01 -1.54
N GLY A 190 15.62 2.00 -0.66
CA GLY A 190 15.86 2.97 0.39
C GLY A 190 17.19 3.68 0.25
N SER A 191 17.36 4.76 1.01
CA SER A 191 18.60 5.52 1.03
C SER A 191 19.53 5.01 2.13
N HIS A 192 20.81 4.93 1.78
CA HIS A 192 21.89 4.61 2.71
C HIS A 192 22.95 5.71 2.80
N THR A 193 22.59 6.97 2.52
CA THR A 193 23.49 8.14 2.39
C THR A 193 24.32 8.16 1.10
N ASP A 194 25.11 9.22 0.90
CA ASP A 194 25.92 9.38 -0.30
C ASP A 194 27.19 8.54 -0.30
N ARG A 195 28.11 8.77 0.65
CA ARG A 195 29.46 8.19 0.74
C ARG A 195 29.63 7.18 1.88
N HIS A 196 28.55 6.85 2.60
CA HIS A 196 28.57 5.93 3.74
C HIS A 196 29.36 6.50 4.95
N TYR A 197 29.35 7.82 5.11
CA TYR A 197 29.97 8.43 6.29
C TYR A 197 29.14 8.21 7.57
N THR A 198 29.84 8.03 8.69
CA THR A 198 29.21 7.95 10.01
C THR A 198 28.61 9.30 10.39
N LEU A 199 27.31 9.46 10.14
CA LEU A 199 26.61 10.75 10.26
C LEU A 199 26.77 11.46 11.61
N THR A 200 26.99 10.71 12.68
CA THR A 200 27.14 11.23 14.04
C THR A 200 28.51 11.86 14.30
N MET A 201 29.49 11.61 13.43
CA MET A 201 30.82 12.21 13.46
C MET A 201 30.95 13.43 12.52
N LEU A 202 29.93 13.67 11.69
CA LEU A 202 29.90 14.80 10.78
C LEU A 202 29.34 16.06 11.44
N SER A 203 29.79 17.22 10.94
CA SER A 203 29.10 18.49 11.16
C SER A 203 27.64 18.41 10.68
N LYS A 204 26.78 19.30 11.16
CA LYS A 204 25.37 19.35 10.71
C LYS A 204 25.27 19.59 9.20
N ALA A 205 26.11 20.46 8.65
CA ALA A 205 26.13 20.78 7.23
C ALA A 205 26.60 19.58 6.38
N ASP A 206 27.65 18.88 6.81
CA ASP A 206 28.15 17.72 6.07
C ASP A 206 27.20 16.54 6.14
N ARG A 207 26.56 16.33 7.30
CA ARG A 207 25.48 15.34 7.44
C ARG A 207 24.32 15.61 6.49
N GLU A 208 23.89 16.86 6.39
CA GLU A 208 22.83 17.26 5.47
C GLU A 208 23.21 16.97 4.03
N LYS A 209 24.43 17.34 3.62
CA LYS A 209 24.97 17.02 2.28
C LYS A 209 24.99 15.51 2.05
N GLU A 210 25.48 14.75 3.02
CA GLU A 210 25.62 13.30 2.94
C GLU A 210 24.27 12.59 2.76
N ILE A 211 23.21 13.03 3.43
CA ILE A 211 21.86 12.46 3.26
C ILE A 211 21.23 12.96 1.95
N SER A 212 21.28 14.27 1.70
CA SER A 212 20.59 14.89 0.57
C SER A 212 21.18 14.48 -0.79
N ASN A 213 22.50 14.32 -0.89
CA ASN A 213 23.18 13.85 -2.09
C ASN A 213 22.84 12.39 -2.39
N GLY A 214 22.85 11.50 -1.40
CA GLY A 214 22.43 10.10 -1.60
C GLY A 214 20.98 10.01 -2.08
N ASN A 215 20.09 10.81 -1.48
CA ASN A 215 18.69 10.91 -1.92
C ASN A 215 18.56 11.50 -3.33
N LEU A 216 19.40 12.47 -3.70
CA LEU A 216 19.44 13.07 -5.03
C LEU A 216 19.85 12.06 -6.09
N GLU A 217 20.85 11.23 -5.82
CA GLU A 217 21.30 10.20 -6.77
C GLU A 217 20.20 9.18 -7.05
N ILE A 218 19.47 8.74 -6.02
CA ILE A 218 18.30 7.87 -6.19
C ILE A 218 17.25 8.57 -7.06
N ARG A 219 16.93 9.85 -6.78
CA ARG A 219 15.97 10.61 -7.59
C ARG A 219 16.38 10.69 -9.06
N GLN A 220 17.63 11.05 -9.31
CA GLN A 220 18.18 11.20 -10.66
C GLN A 220 18.15 9.86 -11.41
N GLU A 221 18.49 8.77 -10.73
CA GLU A 221 18.45 7.45 -11.34
C GLU A 221 17.03 7.06 -11.77
N PHE A 222 16.04 7.27 -10.89
CA PHE A 222 14.63 7.04 -11.25
C PHE A 222 14.14 7.99 -12.36
N HIS A 223 14.62 9.23 -12.38
CA HIS A 223 14.28 10.18 -13.42
C HIS A 223 14.76 9.71 -14.80
N ARG A 224 15.96 9.10 -14.89
CA ARG A 224 16.51 8.55 -16.14
C ARG A 224 15.61 7.52 -16.81
N PHE A 225 14.82 6.76 -16.04
CA PHE A 225 13.84 5.80 -16.58
C PHE A 225 12.39 6.26 -16.41
N GLY A 226 12.17 7.58 -16.42
CA GLY A 226 10.84 8.20 -16.53
C GLY A 226 9.99 8.08 -15.27
N LYS A 227 10.60 7.97 -14.09
CA LYS A 227 9.91 7.89 -12.80
C LYS A 227 10.28 9.06 -11.90
N SER A 228 9.26 9.68 -11.30
CA SER A 228 9.46 10.52 -10.13
C SER A 228 9.41 9.65 -8.88
N TRP A 229 10.53 9.51 -8.20
CA TRP A 229 10.66 8.68 -7.00
C TRP A 229 11.37 9.46 -5.90
N ASN A 230 10.99 9.21 -4.66
CA ASN A 230 11.74 9.68 -3.50
C ASN A 230 11.93 8.48 -2.57
N PRO A 231 13.14 8.24 -2.05
CA PRO A 231 13.31 7.18 -1.07
C PRO A 231 12.44 7.49 0.15
N ARG A 232 11.69 6.48 0.62
CA ARG A 232 10.77 6.59 1.77
C ARG A 232 11.24 5.85 3.01
N ILE A 233 12.38 5.18 2.87
CA ILE A 233 13.03 4.44 3.93
C ILE A 233 14.51 4.79 3.94
N PHE A 234 15.07 4.94 5.13
CA PHE A 234 16.45 5.35 5.35
C PHE A 234 17.11 4.39 6.33
N ARG A 235 18.33 3.93 6.05
CA ARG A 235 19.15 3.20 7.01
C ARG A 235 20.44 3.97 7.27
N PHE A 236 20.81 4.07 8.53
CA PHE A 236 22.06 4.72 8.95
C PHE A 236 23.28 3.87 8.58
N PRO A 237 24.35 4.46 8.02
CA PRO A 237 25.66 3.83 7.92
C PRO A 237 26.19 3.37 9.29
N SER A 238 26.97 2.29 9.29
CA SER A 238 27.78 1.82 10.43
C SER A 238 27.00 1.60 11.75
N ALA A 239 25.70 1.33 11.67
CA ALA A 239 24.81 1.22 12.85
C ALA A 239 24.90 2.43 13.81
N ALA A 240 25.25 3.64 13.32
CA ALA A 240 25.38 4.89 14.08
C ALA A 240 24.09 5.31 14.84
N PHE A 241 23.01 4.56 14.63
CA PHE A 241 21.76 4.56 15.37
C PHE A 241 21.92 4.63 16.89
N HIS A 242 22.95 4.00 17.48
CA HIS A 242 23.13 3.92 18.94
C HIS A 242 24.00 5.03 19.56
N HIS A 243 24.50 5.97 18.76
CA HIS A 243 25.26 7.10 19.29
C HIS A 243 24.36 8.07 20.08
N LYS A 244 24.91 8.83 21.03
CA LYS A 244 24.18 9.83 21.85
C LYS A 244 23.34 10.81 21.00
N ASN A 245 23.87 11.21 19.84
CA ASN A 245 23.22 12.12 18.88
C ASN A 245 22.30 11.41 17.86
N GLY A 246 22.19 10.07 17.93
CA GLY A 246 21.45 9.26 16.97
C GLY A 246 19.93 9.40 17.07
N MET A 247 19.40 9.79 18.24
CA MET A 247 17.96 10.01 18.39
C MET A 247 17.47 11.27 17.66
N ASP A 248 18.18 12.39 17.80
CA ASP A 248 17.82 13.63 17.11
C ASP A 248 17.94 13.47 15.59
N LEU A 249 18.92 12.68 15.14
CA LEU A 249 19.09 12.35 13.72
C LEU A 249 17.92 11.58 13.13
N ARG A 250 17.32 10.67 13.89
CA ARG A 250 16.11 9.96 13.44
C ARG A 250 14.94 10.93 13.29
N LYS A 251 14.79 11.86 14.23
CA LYS A 251 13.74 12.89 14.17
C LYS A 251 13.94 13.79 12.97
N GLU A 252 15.16 14.27 12.76
CA GLU A 252 15.55 15.08 11.62
C GLU A 252 15.25 14.34 10.31
N ILE A 253 15.72 13.10 10.16
CA ILE A 253 15.50 12.32 8.95
C ILE A 253 14.02 12.06 8.70
N HIS A 254 13.28 11.69 9.74
CA HIS A 254 11.86 11.42 9.65
C HIS A 254 11.08 12.67 9.24
N LYS A 255 11.27 13.80 9.95
CA LYS A 255 10.48 15.02 9.73
C LYS A 255 10.90 15.75 8.46
N LYS A 256 12.20 15.92 8.23
CA LYS A 256 12.74 16.71 7.10
C LYS A 256 12.62 15.97 5.77
N TYR A 257 13.05 14.71 5.72
CA TYR A 257 13.07 13.93 4.48
C TYR A 257 11.82 13.07 4.29
N LYS A 258 10.94 13.00 5.29
CA LYS A 258 9.70 12.21 5.27
C LYS A 258 9.98 10.74 5.00
N MET A 259 10.89 10.17 5.81
CA MET A 259 11.38 8.80 5.67
C MET A 259 11.12 7.99 6.93
N VAL A 260 10.89 6.69 6.75
CA VAL A 260 10.82 5.72 7.84
C VAL A 260 12.21 5.13 8.06
N ILE A 261 12.66 5.09 9.31
CA ILE A 261 13.99 4.60 9.67
C ILE A 261 14.02 3.08 9.66
N GLY A 262 14.95 2.48 8.92
CA GLY A 262 15.30 1.07 9.08
C GLY A 262 15.99 0.87 10.42
N HIS A 263 15.34 0.15 11.33
CA HIS A 263 15.93 -0.21 12.63
C HIS A 263 17.22 -1.02 12.43
N PRO A 264 18.29 -0.83 13.23
CA PRO A 264 19.45 -1.71 13.18
C PRO A 264 19.02 -3.12 13.58
N THR A 265 19.33 -4.09 12.73
CA THR A 265 18.97 -5.46 13.02
C THR A 265 20.03 -6.17 13.88
N LYS A 266 19.59 -7.19 14.60
CA LYS A 266 20.44 -8.16 15.28
C LYS A 266 20.65 -9.45 14.47
N ILE A 267 20.03 -9.56 13.28
CA ILE A 267 20.22 -10.69 12.36
C ILE A 267 21.14 -10.26 11.21
N TYR A 268 22.40 -10.68 11.27
CA TYR A 268 23.45 -10.27 10.35
C TYR A 268 24.44 -11.41 10.08
N GLY A 269 25.19 -11.29 8.97
CA GLY A 269 26.18 -12.27 8.53
C GLY A 269 27.64 -11.92 8.79
N LYS A 270 27.94 -10.68 9.23
CA LYS A 270 29.32 -10.12 9.27
C LYS A 270 30.01 -10.12 7.90
N ASP A 271 29.24 -10.13 6.83
CA ASP A 271 29.75 -10.22 5.46
C ASP A 271 30.62 -9.04 5.03
N TRP A 272 30.58 -7.93 5.76
CA TRP A 272 31.47 -6.78 5.60
C TRP A 272 32.92 -7.01 6.08
N ILE A 273 33.20 -8.07 6.84
CA ILE A 273 34.57 -8.38 7.29
C ILE A 273 35.40 -8.87 6.09
N LYS A 274 36.50 -8.19 5.81
CA LYS A 274 37.43 -8.53 4.73
C LYS A 274 37.89 -9.99 4.85
N GLY A 275 37.83 -10.72 3.74
CA GLY A 275 38.25 -12.12 3.66
C GLY A 275 37.22 -13.14 4.18
N GLN A 276 36.09 -12.69 4.73
CA GLN A 276 35.07 -13.60 5.27
C GLN A 276 34.43 -14.45 4.16
N LYS A 277 34.36 -15.76 4.38
CA LYS A 277 33.84 -16.74 3.40
C LYS A 277 32.34 -16.95 3.57
N ALA A 278 31.68 -17.33 2.48
CA ALA A 278 30.24 -17.61 2.41
C ALA A 278 29.72 -18.54 3.51
N LEU A 279 30.46 -19.61 3.84
CA LEU A 279 30.07 -20.54 4.91
C LEU A 279 30.07 -19.89 6.30
N SER A 280 31.08 -19.07 6.60
CA SER A 280 31.15 -18.32 7.86
C SER A 280 30.04 -17.27 7.97
N ILE A 281 29.73 -16.60 6.86
CA ILE A 281 28.59 -15.68 6.76
C ILE A 281 27.28 -16.44 7.04
N PHE A 282 27.08 -17.57 6.37
CA PHE A 282 25.91 -18.43 6.55
C PHE A 282 25.77 -18.93 8.00
N HIS A 283 26.84 -19.40 8.63
CA HIS A 283 26.82 -19.84 10.03
C HIS A 283 26.46 -18.69 10.99
N THR A 284 26.99 -17.49 10.75
CA THR A 284 26.66 -16.31 11.55
C THR A 284 25.20 -15.92 11.36
N LEU A 285 24.68 -15.92 10.12
CA LEU A 285 23.27 -15.69 9.82
C LEU A 285 22.38 -16.70 10.54
N LYS A 286 22.71 -17.99 10.52
CA LYS A 286 21.96 -19.03 11.25
C LYS A 286 21.90 -18.72 12.74
N LYS A 287 23.06 -18.47 13.35
CA LYS A 287 23.18 -18.21 14.79
C LYS A 287 22.35 -17.00 15.21
N THR A 288 22.49 -15.88 14.50
CA THR A 288 21.74 -14.65 14.80
C THR A 288 20.24 -14.79 14.51
N THR A 289 19.87 -15.47 13.42
CA THR A 289 18.46 -15.74 13.07
C THR A 289 17.76 -16.60 14.11
N LEU A 290 18.42 -17.64 14.62
CA LEU A 290 17.86 -18.50 15.67
C LEU A 290 17.74 -17.75 17.00
N LYS A 291 18.73 -16.92 17.34
CA LYS A 291 18.73 -16.12 18.56
C LYS A 291 17.58 -15.12 18.59
N GLU A 292 17.37 -14.38 17.49
CA GLU A 292 16.35 -13.32 17.44
C GLU A 292 14.96 -13.87 17.09
N GLY A 293 14.89 -14.97 16.33
CA GLY A 293 13.65 -15.66 15.97
C GLY A 293 12.73 -14.93 14.98
N LYS A 294 12.97 -13.64 14.72
CA LYS A 294 12.26 -12.79 13.75
C LYS A 294 12.97 -11.45 13.56
N GLY A 295 12.72 -10.77 12.45
CA GLY A 295 13.19 -9.39 12.22
C GLY A 295 13.74 -9.15 10.82
N MET A 296 14.50 -8.08 10.64
CA MET A 296 15.18 -7.81 9.38
C MET A 296 16.49 -8.60 9.31
N VAL A 297 16.89 -9.08 8.15
CA VAL A 297 18.21 -9.67 7.92
C VAL A 297 19.04 -8.66 7.14
N VAL A 298 20.24 -8.36 7.60
CA VAL A 298 21.17 -7.45 6.90
C VAL A 298 22.31 -8.25 6.28
N LEU A 299 22.50 -7.99 4.99
CA LEU A 299 23.65 -8.34 4.18
C LEU A 299 24.04 -7.12 3.35
N HIS A 300 25.19 -7.19 2.71
CA HIS A 300 25.75 -6.17 1.81
C HIS A 300 25.83 -6.75 0.40
N GLU A 301 25.86 -5.88 -0.61
CA GLU A 301 26.00 -6.30 -2.01
C GLU A 301 27.46 -6.74 -2.34
N LEU A 302 27.85 -7.89 -1.79
CA LEU A 302 29.17 -8.50 -1.96
C LEU A 302 29.09 -9.91 -2.58
N PRO A 303 30.11 -10.36 -3.34
CA PRO A 303 30.12 -11.70 -3.96
C PRO A 303 29.96 -12.85 -2.95
N GLU A 304 30.58 -12.76 -1.77
CA GLU A 304 30.45 -13.79 -0.73
C GLU A 304 29.06 -13.78 -0.09
N SER A 305 28.39 -12.62 -0.01
CA SER A 305 27.00 -12.51 0.42
C SER A 305 26.05 -13.21 -0.54
N VAL A 306 26.28 -13.13 -1.85
CA VAL A 306 25.52 -13.89 -2.86
C VAL A 306 25.63 -15.40 -2.62
N LYS A 307 26.84 -15.89 -2.39
CA LYS A 307 27.09 -17.32 -2.09
C LYS A 307 26.43 -17.74 -0.78
N ALA A 308 26.54 -16.93 0.27
CA ALA A 308 25.89 -17.20 1.55
C ALA A 308 24.36 -17.19 1.46
N LEU A 309 23.80 -16.29 0.63
CA LEU A 309 22.35 -16.17 0.42
C LEU A 309 21.75 -17.45 -0.18
N LYS A 310 22.47 -18.09 -1.11
CA LYS A 310 22.08 -19.39 -1.71
C LYS A 310 21.95 -20.51 -0.66
N LEU A 311 22.73 -20.44 0.43
CA LEU A 311 22.66 -21.39 1.55
C LEU A 311 21.59 -20.99 2.57
N PHE A 312 21.50 -19.68 2.86
CA PHE A 312 20.66 -19.15 3.92
C PHE A 312 19.17 -19.28 3.64
N ILE A 313 18.70 -18.92 2.44
CA ILE A 313 17.27 -18.94 2.12
C ILE A 313 16.67 -20.35 2.25
N PRO A 314 17.23 -21.41 1.61
CA PRO A 314 16.71 -22.77 1.75
C PRO A 314 16.71 -23.25 3.20
N TRP A 315 17.79 -22.97 3.93
CA TRP A 315 17.89 -23.34 5.34
C TRP A 315 16.81 -22.65 6.19
N ALA A 316 16.59 -21.34 5.98
CA ALA A 316 15.61 -20.58 6.75
C ALA A 316 14.19 -21.11 6.50
N LEU A 317 13.84 -21.35 5.22
CA LEU A 317 12.58 -21.96 4.83
C LEU A 317 12.41 -23.36 5.46
N LYS A 318 13.44 -24.21 5.40
CA LYS A 318 13.43 -25.55 6.04
C LYS A 318 13.27 -25.48 7.56
N LYS A 319 13.73 -24.41 8.21
CA LYS A 319 13.56 -24.16 9.66
C LYS A 319 12.25 -23.45 10.02
N GLY A 320 11.32 -23.36 9.08
CA GLY A 320 9.98 -22.79 9.27
C GLY A 320 9.96 -21.27 9.32
N PHE A 321 11.07 -20.60 8.95
CA PHE A 321 11.04 -19.15 8.73
C PHE A 321 10.34 -18.84 7.42
N ARG A 322 9.69 -17.67 7.38
CA ARG A 322 9.03 -17.14 6.20
C ARG A 322 9.57 -15.74 5.91
N PHE A 323 9.76 -15.44 4.64
CA PHE A 323 10.22 -14.13 4.22
C PHE A 323 9.04 -13.21 3.97
N VAL A 324 8.99 -12.08 4.66
CA VAL A 324 7.97 -11.05 4.50
C VAL A 324 8.47 -9.96 3.56
N SER A 325 7.54 -9.25 2.92
CA SER A 325 7.86 -8.07 2.12
C SER A 325 7.47 -6.79 2.85
N LEU A 326 7.93 -5.64 2.36
CA LEU A 326 7.65 -4.33 2.96
C LEU A 326 7.08 -3.38 1.91
N GLU A 327 6.03 -2.65 2.29
CA GLU A 327 5.52 -1.49 1.56
C GLU A 327 5.44 -0.30 2.50
N VAL A 328 5.90 0.87 2.02
CA VAL A 328 5.80 2.13 2.74
C VAL A 328 4.91 3.09 1.97
N HIS A 329 3.83 3.50 2.61
CA HIS A 329 2.77 4.33 2.06
C HIS A 329 2.92 5.77 2.57
N GLY A 330 2.71 6.73 1.68
CA GLY A 330 2.69 8.15 2.02
C GLY A 330 4.05 8.85 1.92
N ALA A 331 4.09 10.09 2.43
CA ALA A 331 5.18 11.07 2.42
C ALA A 331 5.51 11.78 1.08
N GLN A 332 5.06 11.31 -0.09
CA GLN A 332 4.82 12.23 -1.21
C GLN A 332 3.49 12.91 -0.89
N THR A 333 3.53 14.18 -0.45
CA THR A 333 2.53 15.09 -0.99
C THR A 333 2.84 15.14 -2.47
N PRO A 334 1.95 14.65 -3.36
CA PRO A 334 1.95 15.20 -4.71
C PRO A 334 1.84 16.73 -4.55
N PRO A 335 2.26 17.56 -5.53
CA PRO A 335 1.69 18.90 -5.60
C PRO A 335 0.18 18.75 -5.39
N ALA A 336 -0.41 19.60 -4.53
CA ALA A 336 -1.84 19.55 -4.21
C ALA A 336 -2.58 19.08 -5.47
N PRO A 337 -3.32 17.94 -5.40
CA PRO A 337 -3.83 17.28 -6.59
C PRO A 337 -4.34 18.37 -7.49
N SER A 338 -3.79 18.45 -8.72
CA SER A 338 -4.15 19.44 -9.72
C SER A 338 -5.56 19.89 -9.41
N SER A 339 -5.75 21.18 -9.13
CA SER A 339 -7.01 21.70 -8.59
C SER A 339 -8.22 21.08 -9.27
N SER A 340 -8.10 20.64 -10.52
CA SER A 340 -8.96 19.67 -11.22
C SER A 340 -9.49 18.46 -10.43
N ILE A 341 -8.75 17.55 -9.77
CA ILE A 341 -9.36 16.33 -9.15
C ILE A 341 -10.14 16.69 -7.89
N GLN A 342 -9.60 17.54 -7.01
CA GLN A 342 -10.36 18.01 -5.84
C GLN A 342 -11.51 18.94 -6.25
N LYS A 343 -11.37 19.78 -7.29
CA LYS A 343 -12.50 20.53 -7.88
C LYS A 343 -13.51 19.58 -8.52
N ILE A 344 -13.11 18.53 -9.23
CA ILE A 344 -14.00 17.51 -9.83
C ILE A 344 -14.73 16.75 -8.73
N VAL A 345 -14.04 16.32 -7.67
CA VAL A 345 -14.65 15.63 -6.54
C VAL A 345 -15.60 16.59 -5.81
N LYS A 346 -15.16 17.81 -5.46
CA LYS A 346 -16.01 18.84 -4.83
C LYS A 346 -17.20 19.26 -5.71
N TYR A 347 -17.03 19.35 -7.03
CA TYR A 347 -18.09 19.58 -8.01
C TYR A 347 -19.05 18.38 -8.08
N SER A 348 -18.52 17.15 -8.11
CA SER A 348 -19.30 15.90 -8.14
C SER A 348 -19.99 15.57 -6.82
N LEU A 349 -19.55 16.20 -5.71
CA LEU A 349 -20.17 16.11 -4.39
C LEU A 349 -21.31 17.12 -4.20
N LYS A 350 -21.38 18.19 -5.03
CA LYS A 350 -22.64 18.91 -5.20
C LYS A 350 -23.64 17.91 -5.78
N LYS A 351 -24.85 17.79 -5.22
CA LYS A 351 -25.91 16.90 -5.73
C LYS A 351 -26.02 17.07 -7.25
N THR A 352 -25.56 16.08 -8.00
CA THR A 352 -25.64 16.11 -9.47
C THR A 352 -27.07 15.77 -9.84
N LYS A 353 -27.64 16.37 -10.89
CA LYS A 353 -29.03 16.10 -11.29
C LYS A 353 -29.29 14.64 -11.71
N TYR A 354 -28.22 13.85 -11.90
CA TYR A 354 -28.28 12.43 -12.26
C TYR A 354 -28.04 11.47 -11.10
N HIS A 355 -27.83 12.00 -9.89
CA HIS A 355 -27.50 11.19 -8.72
C HIS A 355 -28.53 10.08 -8.46
N THR A 356 -29.82 10.42 -8.56
CA THR A 356 -30.94 9.47 -8.41
C THR A 356 -30.94 8.38 -9.47
N LEU A 357 -30.46 8.68 -10.70
CA LEU A 357 -30.38 7.69 -11.78
C LEU A 357 -29.29 6.65 -11.51
N TYR A 358 -28.11 7.07 -11.04
CA TYR A 358 -27.05 6.12 -10.67
C TYR A 358 -27.54 5.22 -9.53
N TYR A 359 -28.23 5.79 -8.56
CA TYR A 359 -28.79 5.03 -7.44
C TYR A 359 -29.83 4.03 -7.92
N LYS A 360 -30.85 4.48 -8.67
CA LYS A 360 -31.92 3.65 -9.26
C LYS A 360 -31.36 2.47 -10.04
N TRP A 361 -30.47 2.72 -11.01
CA TRP A 361 -29.94 1.66 -11.86
C TRP A 361 -28.85 0.84 -11.18
N GLY A 362 -28.07 1.43 -10.28
CA GLY A 362 -27.13 0.71 -9.42
C GLY A 362 -27.85 -0.32 -8.57
N GLN A 363 -28.93 0.06 -7.89
CA GLN A 363 -29.77 -0.85 -7.12
C GLN A 363 -30.35 -1.97 -7.98
N LYS A 364 -30.97 -1.65 -9.12
CA LYS A 364 -31.58 -2.64 -10.02
C LYS A 364 -30.62 -3.77 -10.41
N TYR A 365 -29.34 -3.45 -10.61
CA TYR A 365 -28.32 -4.39 -11.05
C TYR A 365 -27.38 -4.88 -9.93
N GLY A 366 -27.61 -4.48 -8.68
CA GLY A 366 -26.73 -4.82 -7.55
C GLY A 366 -25.32 -4.23 -7.67
N ILE A 367 -25.18 -3.06 -8.30
CA ILE A 367 -23.92 -2.36 -8.51
C ILE A 367 -23.81 -1.19 -7.52
N ASP A 368 -22.62 -0.98 -6.99
CA ASP A 368 -22.31 0.25 -6.25
C ASP A 368 -22.48 1.48 -7.16
N TRP A 369 -23.53 2.26 -6.95
CA TRP A 369 -23.88 3.41 -7.78
C TRP A 369 -22.75 4.45 -7.88
N ARG A 370 -21.83 4.51 -6.90
CA ARG A 370 -20.65 5.39 -6.95
C ARG A 370 -19.67 4.99 -8.05
N LEU A 371 -19.63 3.71 -8.42
CA LEU A 371 -18.84 3.23 -9.56
C LEU A 371 -19.42 3.77 -10.87
N LEU A 372 -20.75 3.68 -11.02
CA LEU A 372 -21.46 4.24 -12.16
C LEU A 372 -21.19 5.74 -12.28
N LYS A 373 -21.31 6.46 -11.17
CA LYS A 373 -20.99 7.89 -11.09
C LYS A 373 -19.53 8.20 -11.43
N ALA A 374 -18.57 7.43 -10.92
CA ALA A 374 -17.16 7.64 -11.19
C ALA A 374 -16.81 7.48 -12.68
N ILE A 375 -17.41 6.49 -13.34
CA ILE A 375 -17.25 6.28 -14.79
C ILE A 375 -17.82 7.49 -15.54
N ALA A 376 -19.06 7.88 -15.25
CA ALA A 376 -19.74 8.99 -15.93
C ALA A 376 -19.02 10.35 -15.75
N ILE A 377 -18.49 10.64 -14.56
CA ILE A 377 -17.67 11.84 -14.31
C ILE A 377 -16.45 11.89 -15.23
N VAL A 378 -15.77 10.76 -15.39
CA VAL A 378 -14.56 10.72 -16.22
C VAL A 378 -14.89 10.77 -17.70
N GLU A 379 -15.96 10.10 -18.09
CA GLU A 379 -16.39 9.94 -19.46
C GLU A 379 -17.04 11.19 -20.05
N SER A 380 -17.86 11.92 -19.28
CA SER A 380 -18.55 13.10 -19.79
C SER A 380 -18.49 14.33 -18.88
N SER A 381 -17.84 14.22 -17.72
CA SER A 381 -17.98 15.23 -16.64
C SER A 381 -19.45 15.48 -16.27
N GLU A 382 -20.32 14.49 -16.50
CA GLU A 382 -21.77 14.58 -16.31
C GLU A 382 -22.44 15.72 -17.11
N ARG A 383 -21.87 16.08 -18.27
CA ARG A 383 -22.44 17.14 -19.13
C ARG A 383 -23.39 16.52 -20.17
N PRO A 384 -24.71 16.79 -20.11
CA PRO A 384 -25.71 16.24 -21.04
C PRO A 384 -25.41 16.55 -22.51
N ASN A 385 -24.73 17.66 -22.77
CA ASN A 385 -24.48 18.14 -24.14
C ASN A 385 -23.10 17.71 -24.66
N LEU A 386 -22.29 17.00 -23.86
CA LEU A 386 -20.97 16.57 -24.32
C LEU A 386 -21.13 15.39 -25.28
N VAL A 387 -21.00 15.69 -26.57
CA VAL A 387 -21.03 14.71 -27.66
C VAL A 387 -19.62 14.14 -27.87
N ASN A 388 -19.48 12.83 -27.95
CA ASN A 388 -18.21 12.23 -28.35
C ASN A 388 -18.06 12.13 -29.87
N GLN A 389 -16.88 11.69 -30.33
CA GLN A 389 -16.57 11.52 -31.76
C GLN A 389 -17.49 10.54 -32.52
N TYR A 390 -18.36 9.80 -31.81
CA TYR A 390 -19.30 8.84 -32.35
C TYR A 390 -20.77 9.30 -32.23
N GLY A 391 -21.01 10.51 -31.72
CA GLY A 391 -22.32 11.14 -31.66
C GLY A 391 -23.13 10.90 -30.38
N TYR A 392 -22.54 10.37 -29.30
CA TYR A 392 -23.27 10.08 -28.04
C TYR A 392 -23.10 11.16 -26.99
N THR A 393 -24.15 11.39 -26.18
CA THR A 393 -24.20 12.44 -25.15
C THR A 393 -24.23 11.92 -23.72
N GLY A 394 -23.63 12.67 -22.80
CA GLY A 394 -24.28 12.95 -21.53
C GLY A 394 -23.75 12.30 -20.24
N LEU A 395 -23.45 11.00 -20.21
CA LEU A 395 -23.02 10.31 -18.97
C LEU A 395 -22.03 9.18 -19.28
N PHE A 396 -22.52 8.12 -19.92
CA PHE A 396 -21.70 6.99 -20.37
C PHE A 396 -21.43 7.10 -21.87
N GLN A 397 -20.20 6.76 -22.29
CA GLN A 397 -19.79 6.71 -23.69
C GLN A 397 -20.24 5.38 -24.35
N ILE A 398 -21.54 5.23 -24.54
CA ILE A 398 -22.16 4.01 -25.08
C ILE A 398 -21.96 3.92 -26.59
N GLY A 399 -21.20 2.93 -27.05
CA GLY A 399 -21.04 2.65 -28.48
C GLY A 399 -22.24 1.94 -29.13
N ASN A 400 -22.35 2.02 -30.46
CA ASN A 400 -23.40 1.36 -31.27
C ASN A 400 -23.57 -0.13 -30.94
N SER A 401 -22.46 -0.85 -30.80
CA SER A 401 -22.49 -2.28 -30.49
C SER A 401 -23.08 -2.58 -29.11
N VAL A 402 -22.86 -1.69 -28.13
CA VAL A 402 -23.45 -1.78 -26.79
C VAL A 402 -24.94 -1.51 -26.86
N LEU A 403 -25.36 -0.45 -27.57
CA LEU A 403 -26.77 -0.11 -27.78
C LEU A 403 -27.54 -1.23 -28.48
N ALA A 404 -27.02 -1.76 -29.59
CA ALA A 404 -27.61 -2.87 -30.31
C ALA A 404 -27.72 -4.13 -29.43
N GLY A 405 -26.66 -4.43 -28.66
CA GLY A 405 -26.66 -5.54 -27.72
C GLY A 405 -27.66 -5.36 -26.57
N PHE A 406 -27.89 -4.12 -26.12
CA PHE A 406 -28.90 -3.80 -25.12
C PHE A 406 -30.31 -4.00 -25.68
N ASN A 407 -30.59 -3.39 -26.83
CA ASN A 407 -31.87 -3.52 -27.55
C ASN A 407 -32.27 -4.98 -27.74
N LYS A 408 -31.36 -5.78 -28.30
CA LYS A 408 -31.58 -7.22 -28.50
C LYS A 408 -31.88 -7.97 -27.20
N ARG A 409 -31.23 -7.61 -26.09
CA ARG A 409 -31.37 -8.32 -24.80
C ARG A 409 -32.52 -7.82 -23.94
N LYS A 410 -33.03 -6.62 -24.19
CA LYS A 410 -34.08 -5.97 -23.42
C LYS A 410 -35.38 -5.79 -24.19
N GLY A 411 -35.42 -6.18 -25.46
CA GLY A 411 -36.61 -6.02 -26.31
C GLY A 411 -36.94 -4.55 -26.57
N THR A 412 -35.93 -3.68 -26.65
CA THR A 412 -36.11 -2.24 -26.88
C THR A 412 -35.68 -1.85 -28.29
N HIS A 413 -36.19 -0.73 -28.79
CA HIS A 413 -35.86 -0.17 -30.11
C HIS A 413 -35.19 1.21 -30.00
N TYR A 414 -34.29 1.38 -29.03
CA TYR A 414 -33.63 2.67 -28.83
C TYR A 414 -32.64 3.00 -29.94
N SER A 415 -32.75 4.20 -30.48
CA SER A 415 -31.80 4.81 -31.40
C SER A 415 -30.73 5.63 -30.66
N LYS A 416 -29.75 6.16 -31.40
CA LYS A 416 -28.76 7.10 -30.85
C LYS A 416 -29.40 8.33 -30.22
N GLN A 417 -30.51 8.82 -30.77
CA GLN A 417 -31.22 9.99 -30.24
C GLN A 417 -31.74 9.74 -28.82
N ASN A 418 -32.15 8.51 -28.51
CA ASN A 418 -32.63 8.14 -27.19
C ASN A 418 -31.53 8.19 -26.12
N LEU A 419 -30.24 8.13 -26.50
CA LEU A 419 -29.12 8.25 -25.55
C LEU A 419 -28.97 9.67 -24.98
N LYS A 420 -29.65 10.67 -25.55
CA LYS A 420 -29.79 12.01 -24.94
C LYS A 420 -30.63 11.98 -23.66
N ASN A 421 -31.49 10.97 -23.50
CA ASN A 421 -32.22 10.76 -22.26
C ASN A 421 -31.27 10.15 -21.20
N PRO A 422 -31.01 10.85 -20.09
CA PRO A 422 -30.06 10.40 -19.08
C PRO A 422 -30.49 9.13 -18.34
N ASP A 423 -31.80 8.85 -18.24
CA ASP A 423 -32.30 7.60 -17.64
C ASP A 423 -31.97 6.40 -18.55
N ILE A 424 -32.23 6.53 -19.86
CA ILE A 424 -31.88 5.51 -20.86
C ILE A 424 -30.37 5.29 -20.91
N ASN A 425 -29.58 6.37 -20.98
CA ASN A 425 -28.12 6.30 -21.00
C ASN A 425 -27.57 5.60 -19.73
N THR A 426 -28.03 6.03 -18.55
CA THR A 426 -27.58 5.44 -17.28
C THR A 426 -28.00 3.98 -17.15
N HIS A 427 -29.20 3.63 -17.62
CA HIS A 427 -29.67 2.24 -17.65
C HIS A 427 -28.73 1.36 -18.47
N ILE A 428 -28.40 1.77 -19.69
CA ILE A 428 -27.53 1.00 -20.59
C ILE A 428 -26.11 0.91 -20.00
N GLY A 429 -25.58 1.99 -19.43
CA GLY A 429 -24.27 1.99 -18.75
C GLY A 429 -24.22 1.05 -17.53
N ALA A 430 -25.27 1.03 -16.72
CA ALA A 430 -25.40 0.11 -15.59
C ALA A 430 -25.54 -1.35 -16.05
N TRP A 431 -26.33 -1.60 -17.10
CA TRP A 431 -26.45 -2.93 -17.70
C TRP A 431 -25.12 -3.44 -18.27
N LEU A 432 -24.35 -2.58 -18.94
CA LEU A 432 -23.02 -2.94 -19.44
C LEU A 432 -22.09 -3.30 -18.29
N THR A 433 -22.10 -2.50 -17.23
CA THR A 433 -21.33 -2.76 -16.01
C THR A 433 -21.70 -4.11 -15.40
N TYR A 434 -22.99 -4.40 -15.28
CA TYR A 434 -23.52 -5.67 -14.76
C TYR A 434 -23.03 -6.88 -15.57
N ARG A 435 -23.16 -6.80 -16.90
CA ARG A 435 -22.70 -7.87 -17.80
C ARG A 435 -21.20 -8.10 -17.71
N ASN A 436 -20.43 -7.02 -17.64
CA ASN A 436 -18.99 -7.12 -17.49
C ASN A 436 -18.63 -7.76 -16.15
N LEU A 437 -19.28 -7.35 -15.05
CA LEU A 437 -19.04 -7.94 -13.73
C LEU A 437 -19.33 -9.44 -13.67
N ALA A 438 -20.36 -9.92 -14.39
CA ALA A 438 -20.64 -11.36 -14.48
C ALA A 438 -19.47 -12.15 -15.08
N VAL A 439 -18.74 -11.58 -16.04
CA VAL A 439 -17.54 -12.21 -16.63
C VAL A 439 -16.31 -11.98 -15.78
N LEU A 440 -16.07 -10.74 -15.32
CA LEU A 440 -14.90 -10.38 -14.52
C LEU A 440 -14.85 -11.17 -13.20
N SER A 441 -16.00 -11.45 -12.60
CA SER A 441 -16.10 -12.18 -11.33
C SER A 441 -15.80 -13.66 -11.44
N LYS A 442 -15.67 -14.22 -12.65
CA LYS A 442 -15.32 -15.63 -12.82
C LYS A 442 -13.90 -15.90 -12.33
N PRO A 443 -13.63 -17.05 -11.69
CA PRO A 443 -12.31 -17.40 -11.19
C PRO A 443 -11.23 -17.42 -12.28
N ASP A 444 -11.59 -17.80 -13.51
CA ASP A 444 -10.70 -17.84 -14.68
C ASP A 444 -10.44 -16.45 -15.30
N VAL A 445 -10.97 -15.38 -14.70
CA VAL A 445 -10.74 -13.99 -15.11
C VAL A 445 -10.09 -13.20 -13.98
N PHE A 446 -10.86 -12.59 -13.09
CA PHE A 446 -10.32 -11.93 -11.88
C PHE A 446 -10.76 -12.62 -10.59
N GLY A 447 -11.94 -13.24 -10.59
CA GLY A 447 -12.56 -13.77 -9.39
C GLY A 447 -13.13 -12.69 -8.48
N LYS A 448 -14.16 -13.07 -7.69
CA LYS A 448 -14.84 -12.17 -6.75
C LYS A 448 -13.88 -11.55 -5.73
N ALA A 449 -12.90 -12.31 -5.24
CA ALA A 449 -11.94 -11.85 -4.23
C ALA A 449 -11.09 -10.66 -4.70
N PHE A 450 -10.58 -10.72 -5.94
CA PHE A 450 -9.79 -9.63 -6.52
C PHE A 450 -10.60 -8.33 -6.67
N LEU A 451 -11.88 -8.47 -7.04
CA LEU A 451 -12.81 -7.36 -7.25
C LEU A 451 -13.38 -6.79 -5.94
N GLN A 452 -13.09 -7.36 -4.77
CA GLN A 452 -13.45 -6.74 -3.48
C GLN A 452 -12.69 -5.43 -3.23
N ASN A 453 -11.50 -5.28 -3.81
CA ASN A 453 -10.76 -4.04 -3.75
C ASN A 453 -11.42 -2.99 -4.68
N PRO A 454 -11.81 -1.81 -4.17
CA PRO A 454 -12.52 -0.80 -4.95
C PRO A 454 -11.74 -0.30 -6.18
N GLU A 455 -10.41 -0.17 -6.08
CA GLU A 455 -9.57 0.30 -7.19
C GLU A 455 -9.47 -0.76 -8.29
N ASN A 456 -9.34 -2.04 -7.90
CA ASN A 456 -9.35 -3.17 -8.83
C ASN A 456 -10.69 -3.28 -9.55
N LEU A 457 -11.79 -3.15 -8.82
CA LEU A 457 -13.15 -3.19 -9.37
C LEU A 457 -13.35 -2.10 -10.41
N ALA A 458 -13.08 -0.84 -10.05
CA ALA A 458 -13.30 0.30 -10.94
C ALA A 458 -12.44 0.22 -12.20
N THR A 459 -11.18 -0.19 -12.03
CA THR A 459 -10.28 -0.44 -13.15
C THR A 459 -10.82 -1.50 -14.08
N ALA A 460 -11.11 -2.69 -13.56
CA ALA A 460 -11.47 -3.85 -14.37
C ALA A 460 -12.75 -3.56 -15.18
N VAL A 461 -13.73 -2.91 -14.54
CA VAL A 461 -14.96 -2.46 -15.20
C VAL A 461 -14.68 -1.42 -16.27
N TYR A 462 -13.90 -0.38 -15.96
CA TYR A 462 -13.61 0.68 -16.94
C TYR A 462 -12.84 0.14 -18.16
N CYS A 463 -11.86 -0.75 -17.93
CA CYS A 463 -11.14 -1.44 -18.99
C CYS A 463 -12.09 -2.31 -19.83
N ALA A 464 -13.02 -3.03 -19.22
CA ALA A 464 -14.01 -3.81 -19.95
C ALA A 464 -14.96 -2.93 -20.79
N HIS A 465 -15.34 -1.73 -20.30
CA HIS A 465 -16.13 -0.76 -21.06
C HIS A 465 -15.37 -0.28 -22.31
N ASN A 466 -14.09 0.02 -22.15
CA ASN A 466 -13.31 0.77 -23.16
C ASN A 466 -12.49 -0.09 -24.13
N TYR A 467 -12.15 -1.32 -23.74
CA TYR A 467 -11.40 -2.27 -24.58
C TYR A 467 -12.25 -3.48 -25.01
N GLY A 468 -13.42 -3.65 -24.38
CA GLY A 468 -14.28 -4.80 -24.55
C GLY A 468 -13.92 -5.95 -23.61
N ILE A 469 -14.94 -6.56 -23.01
CA ILE A 469 -14.79 -7.65 -22.05
C ILE A 469 -14.06 -8.88 -22.61
N GLY A 470 -14.19 -9.16 -23.91
CA GLY A 470 -13.49 -10.26 -24.57
C GLY A 470 -11.97 -10.11 -24.57
N LEU A 471 -11.46 -8.88 -24.76
CA LEU A 471 -10.03 -8.64 -24.68
C LEU A 471 -9.54 -8.83 -23.25
N VAL A 472 -10.24 -8.25 -22.27
CA VAL A 472 -9.91 -8.40 -20.85
C VAL A 472 -9.91 -9.88 -20.43
N LYS A 473 -10.92 -10.65 -20.84
CA LYS A 473 -11.00 -12.09 -20.58
C LYS A 473 -9.79 -12.83 -21.14
N ARG A 474 -9.49 -12.69 -22.44
CA ARG A 474 -8.34 -13.37 -23.07
C ARG A 474 -7.01 -12.98 -22.42
N THR A 475 -6.86 -11.70 -22.10
CA THR A 475 -5.71 -11.14 -21.40
C THR A 475 -5.50 -11.82 -20.04
N MET A 476 -6.57 -12.02 -19.28
CA MET A 476 -6.51 -12.69 -17.97
C MET A 476 -6.30 -14.20 -18.08
N GLN A 477 -6.88 -14.85 -19.08
CA GLN A 477 -6.65 -16.28 -19.32
C GLN A 477 -5.20 -16.54 -19.74
N ASP A 478 -4.59 -15.66 -20.53
CA ASP A 478 -3.17 -15.73 -20.86
C ASP A 478 -2.28 -15.50 -19.63
N PHE A 479 -2.68 -14.60 -18.72
CA PHE A 479 -2.03 -14.43 -17.41
C PHE A 479 -2.02 -15.71 -16.59
N GLN A 480 -3.16 -16.38 -16.53
CA GLN A 480 -3.30 -17.64 -15.80
C GLN A 480 -2.48 -18.76 -16.47
N LYS A 481 -2.50 -18.86 -17.81
CA LYS A 481 -1.67 -19.82 -18.57
C LYS A 481 -0.18 -19.62 -18.32
N LYS A 482 0.27 -18.37 -18.26
CA LYS A 482 1.67 -18.01 -17.96
C LYS A 482 2.02 -18.03 -16.47
N LYS A 483 1.08 -18.43 -15.60
CA LYS A 483 1.23 -18.45 -14.13
C LYS A 483 1.71 -17.11 -13.56
N LEU A 484 1.33 -16.00 -14.19
CA LEU A 484 1.72 -14.67 -13.77
C LEU A 484 0.91 -14.24 -12.53
N PRO A 485 1.51 -13.53 -11.56
CA PRO A 485 0.80 -13.14 -10.36
C PRO A 485 -0.27 -12.08 -10.69
N MET A 486 -1.51 -12.34 -10.25
CA MET A 486 -2.65 -11.42 -10.41
C MET A 486 -2.59 -10.23 -9.44
N THR A 487 -1.55 -9.42 -9.56
CA THR A 487 -1.48 -8.12 -8.87
C THR A 487 -2.13 -7.03 -9.73
N ALA A 488 -2.73 -6.03 -9.09
CA ALA A 488 -3.34 -4.90 -9.80
C ALA A 488 -2.37 -4.27 -10.80
N ASN A 489 -1.13 -4.01 -10.40
CA ASN A 489 -0.09 -3.39 -11.24
C ASN A 489 0.26 -4.21 -12.49
N LEU A 490 0.34 -5.53 -12.38
CA LEU A 490 0.61 -6.39 -13.54
C LEU A 490 -0.60 -6.49 -14.47
N VAL A 491 -1.80 -6.57 -13.91
CA VAL A 491 -3.05 -6.53 -14.67
C VAL A 491 -3.16 -5.23 -15.47
N PHE A 492 -2.88 -4.09 -14.83
CA PHE A 492 -2.84 -2.79 -15.50
C PHE A 492 -1.84 -2.79 -16.66
N LEU A 493 -0.58 -3.14 -16.39
CA LEU A 493 0.47 -3.13 -17.40
C LEU A 493 0.11 -4.00 -18.61
N TYR A 494 -0.53 -5.14 -18.40
CA TYR A 494 -0.83 -6.04 -19.49
C TYR A 494 -2.10 -5.68 -20.26
N ILE A 495 -3.13 -5.15 -19.59
CA ILE A 495 -4.28 -4.55 -20.28
C ILE A 495 -3.82 -3.34 -21.10
N GLN A 496 -2.89 -2.53 -20.58
CA GLN A 496 -2.24 -1.46 -21.33
C GLN A 496 -1.56 -2.04 -22.56
N LYS A 497 -0.66 -3.02 -22.43
CA LYS A 497 0.04 -3.66 -23.56
C LYS A 497 -0.92 -4.30 -24.59
N ALA A 498 -2.00 -4.94 -24.14
CA ALA A 498 -3.04 -5.47 -25.02
C ALA A 498 -3.79 -4.35 -25.77
N GLY A 499 -4.04 -3.23 -25.09
CA GLY A 499 -4.59 -2.02 -25.67
C GLY A 499 -3.63 -1.34 -26.64
N GLU A 500 -2.33 -1.29 -26.33
CA GLU A 500 -1.27 -0.79 -27.21
C GLU A 500 -1.22 -1.61 -28.51
N LYS A 501 -1.27 -2.95 -28.41
CA LYS A 501 -1.31 -3.84 -29.57
C LYS A 501 -2.53 -3.62 -30.46
N ARG A 502 -3.67 -3.23 -29.86
CA ARG A 502 -4.95 -3.08 -30.57
C ARG A 502 -5.19 -1.67 -31.12
N TYR A 503 -4.72 -0.64 -30.43
CA TYR A 503 -5.07 0.76 -30.68
C TYR A 503 -3.85 1.68 -30.81
N GLY A 504 -2.63 1.14 -30.74
CA GLY A 504 -1.38 1.88 -30.70
C GLY A 504 -0.98 2.32 -29.28
N GLN A 505 0.32 2.55 -29.10
CA GLN A 505 0.93 2.82 -27.79
C GLN A 505 0.29 4.01 -27.06
N LYS A 506 0.17 5.15 -27.75
CA LYS A 506 -0.40 6.39 -27.21
C LYS A 506 -1.83 6.22 -26.70
N ALA A 507 -2.65 5.43 -27.40
CA ALA A 507 -4.02 5.15 -26.99
C ALA A 507 -4.10 4.19 -25.80
N GLY A 508 -3.22 3.19 -25.73
CA GLY A 508 -3.08 2.29 -24.59
C GLY A 508 -2.73 3.05 -23.30
N ASP A 509 -1.72 3.92 -23.36
CA ASP A 509 -1.25 4.74 -22.25
C ASP A 509 -2.34 5.70 -21.75
N GLN A 510 -3.01 6.39 -22.69
CA GLN A 510 -4.07 7.32 -22.37
C GLN A 510 -5.25 6.62 -21.68
N LYS A 511 -5.73 5.49 -22.22
CA LYS A 511 -6.83 4.73 -21.62
C LYS A 511 -6.46 4.17 -20.24
N MET A 512 -5.22 3.76 -20.02
CA MET A 512 -4.72 3.36 -18.70
C MET A 512 -4.72 4.52 -17.69
N LYS A 513 -4.25 5.70 -18.10
CA LYS A 513 -4.30 6.92 -17.29
C LYS A 513 -5.73 7.27 -16.89
N VAL A 514 -6.68 7.13 -17.81
CA VAL A 514 -8.11 7.37 -17.57
C VAL A 514 -8.71 6.32 -16.63
N ALA A 515 -8.38 5.03 -16.78
CA ALA A 515 -8.81 3.96 -15.87
C ALA A 515 -8.40 4.23 -14.42
N LYS A 516 -7.15 4.66 -14.21
CA LYS A 516 -6.64 5.06 -12.89
C LYS A 516 -7.38 6.28 -12.32
N LYS A 517 -7.78 7.22 -13.18
CA LYS A 517 -8.60 8.37 -12.77
C LYS A 517 -9.98 7.94 -12.29
N VAL A 518 -10.65 7.00 -12.98
CA VAL A 518 -11.93 6.42 -12.54
C VAL A 518 -11.78 5.74 -11.17
N ALA A 519 -10.75 4.91 -11.00
CA ALA A 519 -10.47 4.23 -9.74
C ALA A 519 -10.25 5.22 -8.57
N ALA A 520 -9.50 6.29 -8.81
CA ALA A 520 -9.28 7.35 -7.83
C ALA A 520 -10.59 8.06 -7.45
N ILE A 521 -11.40 8.46 -8.42
CA ILE A 521 -12.69 9.13 -8.17
C ILE A 521 -13.64 8.19 -7.42
N TYR A 522 -13.75 6.93 -7.84
CA TYR A 522 -14.59 5.94 -7.15
C TYR A 522 -14.19 5.77 -5.69
N ARG A 523 -12.89 5.68 -5.41
CA ARG A 523 -12.36 5.59 -4.04
C ARG A 523 -12.74 6.82 -3.21
N GLU A 524 -12.59 8.03 -3.75
CA GLU A 524 -12.95 9.25 -3.03
C GLU A 524 -14.46 9.36 -2.81
N LEU A 525 -15.30 9.04 -3.80
CA LEU A 525 -16.76 8.98 -3.63
C LEU A 525 -17.17 8.02 -2.52
N ARG A 526 -16.50 6.87 -2.40
CA ARG A 526 -16.76 5.90 -1.31
C ARG A 526 -16.36 6.41 0.06
N LYS A 527 -15.32 7.23 0.16
CA LYS A 527 -14.90 7.85 1.42
C LYS A 527 -15.89 8.92 1.86
N VAL A 528 -16.25 9.82 0.95
CA VAL A 528 -17.05 11.00 1.29
C VAL A 528 -18.53 10.66 1.51
N LEU A 529 -19.11 9.82 0.64
CA LEU A 529 -20.55 9.54 0.67
C LEU A 529 -20.90 8.33 1.57
N GLY A 530 -19.91 7.72 2.21
CA GLY A 530 -20.13 6.60 3.12
C GLY A 530 -20.87 5.42 2.46
N ARG A 531 -21.44 4.50 3.23
CA ARG A 531 -22.27 3.40 2.68
C ARG A 531 -23.75 3.75 2.57
N LYS A 532 -24.18 4.90 3.07
CA LYS A 532 -25.59 5.28 3.09
C LYS A 532 -25.99 5.94 1.76
N PRO A 533 -27.23 5.69 1.28
CA PRO A 533 -27.82 6.36 0.12
C PRO A 533 -27.65 7.87 0.16
#